data_AF-A0A8I1J7K9-F1
#
_entry.id   AF-A0A8I1J7K9-F1
#
_cell.length_a   1.000
_cell.length_b   1.000
_cell.length_c   1.000
_cell.angle_alpha   90.00
_cell.angle_beta   90.00
_cell.angle_gamma   90.00
#
_symmetry.space_group_name_H-M   'P 1'
#
loop_
_entity.id
_entity.type
_entity.pdbx_description
1 polymer ?
#
loop_
_entity_poly.entity_id
_entity_poly.type
_entity_poly.pdbx_seq_one_letter_code
_entity_poly.pdbx_strand_id
1 'polypeptide(L)'
;MKRRRVLFILSIVSLIVLSLNICSFAMNTGFSTSEPDEKKQQYFLSGNAISLTYEEPKKYIISCFDVSESGLVAVGSATYGNQYIYVYDATGKFQYGYAFNNPGSYGLQWDGSDLIIYFVRSDIAALVDSAGNIKELKVIDDTEANNSYWNKYVFAKERTQNGNTYTMKSNMGLLNIVATGYSQIIITAPDGQETMIYDVSKAQKSGTVLEITFVMLFVGAVVYGLTREFSKAKKCAK
;
A
#
# COMPACT_ATOMS: atom_id res chain seq x y z
N MET A 1 35.76 -41.97 28.77
CA MET A 1 34.83 -42.10 27.62
C MET A 1 33.48 -41.38 27.78
N LYS A 2 32.91 -41.24 28.99
CA LYS A 2 31.58 -40.61 29.18
C LYS A 2 31.53 -39.09 28.88
N ARG A 3 32.52 -38.31 29.33
CA ARG A 3 32.51 -36.83 29.18
C ARG A 3 32.62 -36.34 27.73
N ARG A 4 33.42 -37.02 26.89
CA ARG A 4 33.54 -36.68 25.46
C ARG A 4 32.26 -36.97 24.67
N ARG A 5 31.53 -38.05 25.01
CA ARG A 5 30.25 -38.37 24.39
C ARG A 5 29.15 -37.36 24.75
N VAL A 6 29.12 -36.90 26.01
CA VAL A 6 28.14 -35.89 26.46
C VAL A 6 28.37 -34.54 25.76
N LEU A 7 29.63 -34.09 25.66
CA LEU A 7 29.97 -32.85 24.95
C LEU A 7 29.57 -32.92 23.46
N PHE A 8 29.81 -34.06 22.81
CA PHE A 8 29.45 -34.27 21.41
C PHE A 8 27.93 -34.24 21.17
N ILE A 9 27.15 -34.85 22.07
CA ILE A 9 25.68 -34.83 22.01
C ILE A 9 25.15 -33.40 22.21
N LEU A 10 25.71 -32.64 23.15
CA LEU A 10 25.33 -31.24 23.39
C LEU A 10 25.60 -30.35 22.17
N SER A 11 26.72 -30.56 21.48
CA SER A 11 27.03 -29.85 20.23
C SER A 11 26.03 -30.15 19.12
N ILE A 12 25.61 -31.41 18.97
CA ILE A 12 24.60 -31.82 17.98
C ILE A 12 23.23 -31.23 18.32
N VAL A 13 22.81 -31.28 19.59
CA VAL A 13 21.54 -30.68 20.03
C VAL A 13 21.56 -29.17 19.83
N SER A 14 22.68 -28.49 20.13
CA SER A 14 22.84 -27.05 19.86
C SER A 14 22.74 -26.73 18.37
N LEU A 15 23.34 -27.57 17.50
CA LEU A 15 23.24 -27.44 16.04
C LEU A 15 21.80 -27.64 15.54
N ILE A 16 21.08 -28.60 16.10
CA ILE A 16 19.66 -28.85 15.79
C ILE A 16 18.81 -27.65 16.22
N VAL A 17 18.98 -27.13 17.44
CA VAL A 17 18.27 -25.95 17.94
C VAL A 17 18.60 -24.68 17.13
N LEU A 18 19.83 -24.54 16.64
CA LEU A 18 20.23 -23.48 15.71
C LEU A 18 19.55 -23.64 14.34
N SER A 19 19.40 -24.87 13.83
CA SER A 19 18.72 -25.14 12.55
C SER A 19 17.19 -25.02 12.63
N LEU A 20 16.59 -25.23 13.81
CA LEU A 20 15.15 -25.08 14.04
C LEU A 20 14.71 -23.60 14.09
N ASN A 21 15.64 -22.64 14.12
CA ASN A 21 15.33 -21.21 14.02
C ASN A 21 15.09 -20.74 12.57
N ILE A 22 15.21 -21.62 11.58
CA ILE A 22 14.87 -21.29 10.20
C ILE A 22 13.44 -21.79 9.92
N CYS A 23 12.45 -21.10 10.50
CA CYS A 23 11.10 -21.17 9.98
C CYS A 23 11.09 -20.45 8.63
N SER A 24 11.45 -21.16 7.56
CA SER A 24 11.16 -20.72 6.21
C SER A 24 9.66 -20.92 5.97
N PHE A 25 8.84 -20.00 6.49
CA PHE A 25 7.46 -19.91 6.04
C PHE A 25 7.50 -19.36 4.62
N ALA A 26 7.01 -20.16 3.66
CA ALA A 26 6.83 -19.67 2.31
C ALA A 26 5.70 -18.63 2.31
N MET A 27 5.98 -17.46 1.75
CA MET A 27 5.04 -16.37 1.58
C MET A 27 3.71 -16.85 0.96
N ASN A 28 2.59 -16.59 1.63
CA ASN A 28 1.26 -16.97 1.16
C ASN A 28 0.61 -15.82 0.36
N THR A 29 0.99 -15.70 -0.91
CA THR A 29 0.59 -14.58 -1.76
C THR A 29 -0.80 -14.71 -2.40
N GLY A 30 -1.34 -15.93 -2.45
CA GLY A 30 -2.51 -16.25 -3.30
C GLY A 30 -2.26 -16.14 -4.81
N PHE A 31 -1.05 -15.76 -5.23
CA PHE A 31 -0.59 -15.73 -6.62
C PHE A 31 0.20 -16.99 -6.97
N SER A 32 0.20 -17.40 -8.25
CA SER A 32 1.28 -18.23 -8.77
C SER A 32 2.57 -17.43 -8.77
N THR A 33 3.63 -18.02 -8.21
CA THR A 33 4.92 -17.35 -8.06
C THR A 33 6.10 -18.26 -8.38
N SER A 34 7.21 -17.62 -8.73
CA SER A 34 8.52 -18.22 -8.94
C SER A 34 9.59 -17.52 -8.12
N GLU A 35 10.74 -18.17 -7.91
CA GLU A 35 11.87 -17.52 -7.25
C GLU A 35 12.51 -16.48 -8.18
N PRO A 36 12.86 -15.28 -7.69
CA PRO A 36 13.66 -14.35 -8.47
C PRO A 36 15.05 -14.92 -8.71
N ASP A 37 15.60 -14.70 -9.91
CA ASP A 37 17.03 -14.89 -10.12
C ASP A 37 17.85 -13.86 -9.30
N GLU A 38 19.13 -14.18 -9.06
CA GLU A 38 20.02 -13.36 -8.23
C GLU A 38 20.11 -11.91 -8.74
N LYS A 39 20.08 -11.70 -10.06
CA LYS A 39 20.19 -10.38 -10.66
C LYS A 39 18.94 -9.55 -10.40
N LYS A 40 17.75 -10.14 -10.56
CA LYS A 40 16.46 -9.49 -10.28
C LYS A 40 16.34 -9.18 -8.79
N GLN A 41 16.78 -10.10 -7.92
CA GLN A 41 16.82 -9.89 -6.48
C GLN A 41 17.72 -8.71 -6.10
N GLN A 42 18.97 -8.68 -6.58
CA GLN A 42 19.89 -7.58 -6.28
C GLN A 42 19.41 -6.23 -6.83
N TYR A 43 18.86 -6.21 -8.05
CA TYR A 43 18.28 -5.00 -8.64
C TYR A 43 17.12 -4.47 -7.79
N PHE A 44 16.22 -5.36 -7.35
CA PHE A 44 15.10 -4.96 -6.50
C PHE A 44 15.57 -4.41 -5.16
N LEU A 45 16.45 -5.13 -4.45
CA LEU A 45 16.93 -4.74 -3.13
C LEU A 45 17.73 -3.43 -3.14
N SER A 46 18.53 -3.20 -4.18
CA SER A 46 19.31 -1.96 -4.31
C SER A 46 18.46 -0.73 -4.65
N GLY A 47 17.30 -0.91 -5.30
CA GLY A 47 16.39 0.17 -5.68
C GLY A 47 15.30 0.49 -4.66
N ASN A 48 14.97 -0.44 -3.75
CA ASN A 48 13.78 -0.36 -2.88
C ASN A 48 14.15 -0.43 -1.40
N ALA A 49 14.99 0.51 -0.94
CA ALA A 49 15.25 0.64 0.49
C ALA A 49 13.97 1.06 1.23
N ILE A 50 13.59 0.29 2.24
CA ILE A 50 12.46 0.58 3.13
C ILE A 50 12.96 1.41 4.30
N SER A 51 12.41 2.61 4.45
CA SER A 51 12.61 3.46 5.61
C SER A 51 11.47 3.26 6.60
N LEU A 52 11.80 3.03 7.87
CA LEU A 52 10.84 2.77 8.94
C LEU A 52 10.57 4.04 9.76
N THR A 53 9.32 4.23 10.16
CA THR A 53 8.92 5.26 11.12
C THR A 53 8.02 4.69 12.21
N TYR A 54 8.19 5.16 13.43
CA TYR A 54 7.32 4.87 14.58
C TYR A 54 6.55 6.11 15.05
N GLU A 55 6.81 7.26 14.42
CA GLU A 55 6.02 8.48 14.59
C GLU A 55 5.03 8.59 13.45
N GLU A 56 3.78 8.92 13.78
CA GLU A 56 2.69 9.03 12.81
C GLU A 56 2.97 10.19 11.85
N PRO A 57 3.24 9.91 10.56
CA PRO A 57 3.61 10.94 9.61
C PRO A 57 2.36 11.61 9.03
N LYS A 58 2.58 12.57 8.12
CA LYS A 58 1.50 13.15 7.34
C LYS A 58 0.76 12.07 6.54
N LYS A 59 -0.56 12.07 6.66
CA LYS A 59 -1.46 11.18 5.92
C LYS A 59 -1.69 11.66 4.49
N TYR A 60 -1.84 10.71 3.57
CA TYR A 60 -2.08 10.92 2.14
C TYR A 60 -3.29 10.13 1.63
N ILE A 61 -3.69 10.37 0.38
CA ILE A 61 -4.79 9.66 -0.28
C ILE A 61 -4.47 8.16 -0.33
N ILE A 62 -5.46 7.34 -0.01
CA ILE A 62 -5.31 5.89 0.10
C ILE A 62 -5.36 5.27 -1.31
N SER A 63 -4.40 4.39 -1.59
CA SER A 63 -4.32 3.62 -2.83
C SER A 63 -4.76 2.17 -2.64
N CYS A 64 -4.48 1.56 -1.49
CA CYS A 64 -4.81 0.19 -1.16
C CYS A 64 -4.80 0.02 0.37
N PHE A 65 -5.42 -1.05 0.86
CA PHE A 65 -5.36 -1.41 2.28
C PHE A 65 -5.54 -2.92 2.45
N ASP A 66 -5.11 -3.43 3.60
CA ASP A 66 -5.46 -4.77 4.02
C ASP A 66 -5.53 -4.89 5.55
N VAL A 67 -6.17 -5.96 6.03
CA VAL A 67 -6.47 -6.17 7.45
C VAL A 67 -5.95 -7.53 7.90
N SER A 68 -5.16 -7.55 8.98
CA SER A 68 -4.63 -8.79 9.53
C SER A 68 -5.68 -9.54 10.34
N GLU A 69 -5.45 -10.83 10.57
CA GLU A 69 -6.29 -11.63 11.48
C GLU A 69 -6.30 -11.08 12.91
N SER A 70 -5.25 -10.39 13.35
CA SER A 70 -5.18 -9.73 14.65
C SER A 70 -5.86 -8.36 14.69
N GLY A 71 -6.43 -7.88 13.57
CA GLY A 71 -7.11 -6.60 13.47
C GLY A 71 -6.19 -5.40 13.24
N LEU A 72 -4.96 -5.62 12.80
CA LEU A 72 -4.11 -4.52 12.31
C LEU A 72 -4.55 -4.11 10.90
N VAL A 73 -4.55 -2.81 10.64
CA VAL A 73 -4.95 -2.24 9.36
C VAL A 73 -3.73 -1.60 8.71
N ALA A 74 -3.29 -2.15 7.59
CA ALA A 74 -2.23 -1.57 6.78
C ALA A 74 -2.84 -0.68 5.68
N VAL A 75 -2.40 0.56 5.61
CA VAL A 75 -2.94 1.58 4.70
C VAL A 75 -1.84 2.02 3.75
N GLY A 76 -1.98 1.70 2.47
CA GLY A 76 -1.10 2.17 1.42
C GLY A 76 -1.50 3.57 0.94
N SER A 77 -0.53 4.45 0.77
CA SER A 77 -0.71 5.77 0.20
C SER A 77 0.48 6.20 -0.67
N ALA A 78 0.23 7.07 -1.63
CA ALA A 78 1.23 7.50 -2.60
C ALA A 78 1.34 9.02 -2.69
N THR A 79 2.56 9.49 -2.96
CA THR A 79 2.83 10.83 -3.50
C THR A 79 3.68 10.69 -4.77
N TYR A 80 4.03 11.81 -5.42
CA TYR A 80 4.88 11.75 -6.60
C TYR A 80 6.27 11.18 -6.24
N GLY A 81 6.52 9.94 -6.64
CA GLY A 81 7.79 9.23 -6.46
C GLY A 81 8.01 8.54 -5.10
N ASN A 82 7.16 8.79 -4.09
CA ASN A 82 7.28 8.14 -2.78
C ASN A 82 6.00 7.40 -2.41
N GLN A 83 6.17 6.17 -1.94
CA GLN A 83 5.11 5.32 -1.43
C GLN A 83 5.22 5.19 0.09
N TYR A 84 4.06 5.06 0.73
CA TYR A 84 3.95 5.00 2.18
C TYR A 84 3.01 3.89 2.61
N ILE A 85 3.35 3.17 3.65
CA ILE A 85 2.45 2.22 4.29
C ILE A 85 2.34 2.63 5.75
N TYR A 86 1.13 2.76 6.26
CA TYR A 86 0.87 3.11 7.65
C TYR A 86 0.04 2.00 8.29
N VAL A 87 0.51 1.48 9.42
CA VAL A 87 -0.17 0.42 10.14
C VAL A 87 -0.81 0.99 11.40
N TYR A 88 -2.10 0.68 11.57
CA TYR A 88 -2.92 1.08 12.71
C TYR A 88 -3.48 -0.15 13.40
N ASP A 89 -3.80 -0.04 14.68
CA ASP A 89 -4.68 -1.01 15.32
C ASP A 89 -6.15 -0.73 14.99
N ALA A 90 -7.03 -1.63 15.42
CA ALA A 90 -8.48 -1.54 15.21
C ALA A 90 -9.13 -0.31 15.88
N THR A 91 -8.41 0.41 16.75
CA THR A 91 -8.90 1.66 17.36
C THR A 91 -8.50 2.90 16.57
N GLY A 92 -7.68 2.74 15.52
CA GLY A 92 -7.14 3.83 14.72
C GLY A 92 -5.83 4.41 15.28
N LYS A 93 -5.20 3.75 16.25
CA LYS A 93 -3.92 4.20 16.80
C LYS A 93 -2.77 3.69 15.92
N PHE A 94 -1.91 4.62 15.49
CA PHE A 94 -0.72 4.34 14.70
C PHE A 94 0.25 3.42 15.45
N GLN A 95 0.79 2.43 14.74
CA GLN A 95 1.76 1.46 15.26
C GLN A 95 3.15 1.68 14.66
N TYR A 96 3.24 1.71 13.33
CA TYR A 96 4.46 1.94 12.57
C TYR A 96 4.13 2.26 11.11
N GLY A 97 5.13 2.69 10.34
CA GLY A 97 4.99 2.91 8.92
C GLY A 97 6.26 2.70 8.11
N TYR A 98 6.07 2.45 6.82
CA TYR A 98 7.13 2.30 5.84
C TYR A 98 7.09 3.45 4.85
N ALA A 99 8.25 3.88 4.38
CA ALA A 99 8.41 4.76 3.22
C ALA A 99 9.45 4.16 2.27
N PHE A 100 9.14 4.13 0.99
CA PHE A 100 10.03 3.59 -0.03
C PHE A 100 9.80 4.26 -1.38
N ASN A 101 10.82 4.23 -2.22
CA ASN A 101 10.71 4.69 -3.60
C ASN A 101 10.14 3.56 -4.45
N ASN A 102 9.00 3.82 -5.09
CA ASN A 102 8.47 2.95 -6.13
C ASN A 102 7.71 3.82 -7.14
N PRO A 103 8.15 3.88 -8.41
CA PRO A 103 7.49 4.68 -9.44
C PRO A 103 6.18 4.06 -9.95
N GLY A 104 5.82 2.85 -9.50
CA GLY A 104 4.59 2.14 -9.86
C GLY A 104 3.55 2.07 -8.74
N SER A 105 2.41 1.47 -9.06
CA SER A 105 1.41 1.07 -8.06
C SER A 105 1.92 -0.10 -7.21
N TYR A 106 1.34 -0.24 -6.02
CA TYR A 106 1.59 -1.39 -5.16
C TYR A 106 0.32 -1.77 -4.39
N GLY A 107 0.25 -3.03 -3.99
CA GLY A 107 -0.83 -3.58 -3.18
C GLY A 107 -0.29 -4.16 -1.88
N LEU A 108 -1.19 -4.42 -0.93
CA LEU A 108 -0.87 -4.93 0.39
C LEU A 108 -1.69 -6.18 0.68
N GLN A 109 -1.08 -7.12 1.41
CA GLN A 109 -1.80 -8.23 2.01
C GLN A 109 -1.05 -8.74 3.24
N TRP A 110 -1.77 -9.05 4.31
CA TRP A 110 -1.17 -9.66 5.49
C TRP A 110 -0.91 -11.15 5.27
N ASP A 111 0.24 -11.60 5.77
CA ASP A 111 0.61 -13.01 5.90
C ASP A 111 1.06 -13.26 7.34
N GLY A 112 0.11 -13.69 8.18
CA GLY A 112 0.30 -13.74 9.62
C GLY A 112 0.59 -12.36 10.21
N SER A 113 1.78 -12.19 10.81
CA SER A 113 2.25 -10.94 11.40
C SER A 113 3.08 -10.06 10.46
N ASP A 114 3.39 -10.56 9.27
CA ASP A 114 4.21 -9.89 8.28
C ASP A 114 3.33 -9.36 7.14
N LEU A 115 3.84 -8.35 6.42
CA LEU A 115 3.10 -7.70 5.36
C LEU A 115 3.73 -8.04 4.01
N ILE A 116 2.92 -8.60 3.11
CA ILE A 116 3.27 -8.73 1.71
C ILE A 116 3.01 -7.39 1.02
N ILE A 117 4.05 -6.86 0.39
CA ILE A 117 3.97 -5.70 -0.49
C ILE A 117 4.10 -6.20 -1.92
N TYR A 118 3.04 -6.00 -2.71
CA TYR A 118 3.00 -6.38 -4.12
C TYR A 118 3.39 -5.21 -5.01
N PHE A 119 4.54 -5.27 -5.66
CA PHE A 119 5.05 -4.25 -6.57
C PHE A 119 4.59 -4.54 -8.01
N VAL A 120 3.50 -3.86 -8.42
CA VAL A 120 2.78 -4.17 -9.68
C VAL A 120 3.67 -4.12 -10.92
N ARG A 121 4.56 -3.12 -11.03
CA ARG A 121 5.40 -2.96 -12.24
C ARG A 121 6.62 -3.88 -12.29
N SER A 122 7.03 -4.42 -11.15
CA SER A 122 8.22 -5.28 -11.07
C SER A 122 7.87 -6.76 -11.07
N ASP A 123 6.58 -7.07 -10.95
CA ASP A 123 6.05 -8.41 -10.72
C ASP A 123 6.75 -9.08 -9.53
N ILE A 124 6.90 -8.32 -8.44
CA ILE A 124 7.55 -8.78 -7.21
C ILE A 124 6.57 -8.70 -6.04
N ALA A 125 6.50 -9.77 -5.26
CA ALA A 125 5.95 -9.76 -3.92
C ALA A 125 7.12 -9.77 -2.91
N ALA A 126 7.10 -8.87 -1.93
CA ALA A 126 8.07 -8.83 -0.85
C ALA A 126 7.38 -9.03 0.50
N LEU A 127 7.80 -10.03 1.26
CA LEU A 127 7.33 -10.23 2.63
C LEU A 127 8.20 -9.40 3.57
N VAL A 128 7.57 -8.47 4.28
CA VAL A 128 8.25 -7.47 5.10
C VAL A 128 7.74 -7.54 6.54
N ASP A 129 8.67 -7.64 7.49
CA ASP A 129 8.32 -7.61 8.90
C ASP A 129 8.08 -6.20 9.43
N SER A 130 7.52 -6.09 10.64
CA SER A 130 7.25 -4.81 11.31
C SER A 130 8.47 -3.90 11.53
N ALA A 131 9.69 -4.43 11.40
CA ALA A 131 10.94 -3.67 11.47
C ALA A 131 11.45 -3.24 10.08
N GLY A 132 10.69 -3.49 9.02
CA GLY A 132 11.04 -3.13 7.64
C GLY A 132 12.03 -4.08 6.99
N ASN A 133 12.32 -5.24 7.58
CA ASN A 133 13.22 -6.22 6.97
C ASN A 133 12.45 -7.04 5.92
N ILE A 134 13.03 -7.16 4.74
CA ILE A 134 12.52 -8.04 3.68
C ILE A 134 12.97 -9.48 4.00
N LYS A 135 12.01 -10.34 4.33
CA LYS A 135 12.23 -11.76 4.68
C LYS A 135 12.29 -12.65 3.45
N GLU A 136 11.46 -12.37 2.45
CA GLU A 136 11.34 -13.19 1.25
C GLU A 136 10.93 -12.33 0.04
N LEU A 137 11.36 -12.74 -1.15
CA LEU A 137 10.97 -12.16 -2.43
C LEU A 137 10.46 -13.26 -3.35
N LYS A 138 9.36 -12.97 -4.04
CA LYS A 138 8.79 -13.82 -5.09
C LYS A 138 8.54 -13.03 -6.35
N VAL A 139 8.72 -13.67 -7.51
CA VAL A 139 8.24 -13.16 -8.79
C VAL A 139 6.80 -13.61 -8.99
N ILE A 140 5.92 -12.69 -9.35
CA ILE A 140 4.53 -12.99 -9.68
C ILE A 140 4.47 -13.38 -11.15
N ASP A 141 3.94 -14.56 -11.46
CA ASP A 141 3.85 -15.01 -12.84
C ASP A 141 2.73 -14.26 -13.60
N ASP A 142 2.92 -13.96 -14.88
CA ASP A 142 1.85 -13.38 -15.71
C ASP A 142 0.87 -14.49 -16.13
N THR A 143 -0.23 -14.59 -15.39
CA THR A 143 -1.30 -15.56 -15.64
C THR A 143 -2.67 -14.90 -15.52
N GLU A 144 -3.67 -15.41 -16.24
CA GLU A 144 -5.04 -14.91 -16.15
C GLU A 144 -5.63 -14.98 -14.72
N ALA A 145 -5.26 -16.03 -13.98
CA ALA A 145 -5.65 -16.20 -12.58
C ALA A 145 -5.07 -15.10 -11.69
N ASN A 146 -3.78 -14.80 -11.85
CA ASN A 146 -3.10 -13.72 -11.13
C ASN A 146 -3.70 -12.35 -11.49
N ASN A 147 -3.95 -12.09 -12.78
CA ASN A 147 -4.59 -10.87 -13.27
C ASN A 147 -5.99 -10.65 -12.65
N SER A 148 -6.74 -11.73 -12.44
CA SER A 148 -8.03 -11.69 -11.75
C SER A 148 -7.88 -11.46 -10.24
N TYR A 149 -6.83 -12.03 -9.62
CA TYR A 149 -6.57 -11.92 -8.18
C TYR A 149 -6.30 -10.48 -7.74
N TRP A 150 -5.57 -9.70 -8.55
CA TRP A 150 -5.25 -8.30 -8.25
C TRP A 150 -6.50 -7.48 -7.89
N ASN A 151 -7.51 -7.49 -8.75
CA ASN A 151 -8.70 -6.65 -8.54
C ASN A 151 -9.64 -7.23 -7.49
N LYS A 152 -9.72 -8.56 -7.41
CA LYS A 152 -10.63 -9.24 -6.48
C LYS A 152 -10.13 -9.19 -5.04
N TYR A 153 -8.82 -9.34 -4.85
CA TYR A 153 -8.23 -9.50 -3.53
C TYR A 153 -7.19 -8.44 -3.23
N VAL A 154 -6.32 -7.98 -4.10
CA VAL A 154 -5.29 -7.01 -3.66
C VAL A 154 -5.81 -5.57 -3.59
N PHE A 155 -6.61 -5.18 -4.57
CA PHE A 155 -7.20 -3.83 -4.68
C PHE A 155 -8.68 -3.78 -4.30
N ALA A 156 -9.14 -4.76 -3.50
CA ALA A 156 -10.51 -4.74 -3.01
C ALA A 156 -10.74 -3.51 -2.12
N LYS A 157 -11.96 -2.97 -2.19
CA LYS A 157 -12.35 -1.79 -1.41
C LYS A 157 -12.95 -2.16 -0.05
N GLU A 158 -13.27 -3.44 0.11
CA GLU A 158 -13.92 -3.98 1.30
C GLU A 158 -13.22 -5.25 1.74
N ARG A 159 -13.10 -5.42 3.06
CA ARG A 159 -12.59 -6.62 3.73
C ARG A 159 -13.52 -7.00 4.85
N THR A 160 -13.71 -8.29 5.07
CA THR A 160 -14.39 -8.78 6.27
C THR A 160 -13.41 -9.62 7.06
N GLN A 161 -13.16 -9.23 8.31
CA GLN A 161 -12.25 -9.91 9.20
C GLN A 161 -12.81 -9.89 10.62
N ASN A 162 -12.84 -11.05 11.29
CA ASN A 162 -13.37 -11.21 12.65
C ASN A 162 -14.79 -10.65 12.84
N GLY A 163 -15.65 -10.79 11.82
CA GLY A 163 -17.02 -10.28 11.84
C GLY A 163 -17.16 -8.78 11.56
N ASN A 164 -16.07 -8.02 11.54
CA ASN A 164 -16.08 -6.61 11.17
C ASN A 164 -15.89 -6.44 9.66
N THR A 165 -16.56 -5.44 9.09
CA THR A 165 -16.36 -5.03 7.70
C THR A 165 -15.53 -3.75 7.66
N TYR A 166 -14.45 -3.76 6.88
CA TYR A 166 -13.56 -2.63 6.69
C TYR A 166 -13.78 -2.09 5.29
N THR A 167 -14.13 -0.81 5.18
CA THR A 167 -14.46 -0.18 3.89
C THR A 167 -13.58 1.01 3.64
N MET A 168 -12.93 1.01 2.48
CA MET A 168 -12.20 2.14 1.94
C MET A 168 -13.12 2.97 1.05
N LYS A 169 -13.33 4.26 1.39
CA LYS A 169 -14.24 5.15 0.64
C LYS A 169 -13.69 6.56 0.45
N SER A 170 -14.23 7.27 -0.54
CA SER A 170 -14.01 8.71 -0.73
C SER A 170 -15.14 9.48 -0.05
N ASN A 171 -14.78 10.50 0.72
CA ASN A 171 -15.75 11.38 1.38
C ASN A 171 -15.49 12.84 0.99
N MET A 172 -15.75 13.18 -0.27
CA MET A 172 -15.68 14.54 -0.80
C MET A 172 -17.04 15.24 -1.00
N GLY A 173 -18.13 14.62 -0.58
CA GLY A 173 -19.48 15.16 -0.82
C GLY A 173 -19.77 15.25 -2.33
N LEU A 174 -20.28 16.40 -2.79
CA LEU A 174 -20.59 16.64 -4.21
C LEU A 174 -19.35 16.53 -5.13
N LEU A 175 -18.14 16.66 -4.60
CA LEU A 175 -16.89 16.53 -5.36
C LEU A 175 -16.46 15.07 -5.57
N ASN A 176 -17.20 14.09 -5.04
CA ASN A 176 -16.85 12.66 -5.22
C ASN A 176 -16.77 12.23 -6.70
N ILE A 177 -17.49 12.91 -7.60
CA ILE A 177 -17.46 12.63 -9.05
C ILE A 177 -16.09 12.85 -9.70
N VAL A 178 -15.21 13.63 -9.08
CA VAL A 178 -13.84 13.91 -9.54
C VAL A 178 -12.78 13.37 -8.58
N ALA A 179 -13.16 12.47 -7.67
CA ALA A 179 -12.23 11.86 -6.74
C ALA A 179 -11.23 10.96 -7.45
N THR A 180 -9.94 11.26 -7.28
CA THR A 180 -8.82 10.47 -7.84
C THR A 180 -8.26 9.42 -6.86
N GLY A 181 -9.01 9.08 -5.81
CA GLY A 181 -8.64 8.07 -4.82
C GLY A 181 -9.55 8.08 -3.59
N TYR A 182 -9.19 7.31 -2.56
CA TYR A 182 -9.98 7.17 -1.34
C TYR A 182 -9.40 8.00 -0.19
N SER A 183 -10.27 8.46 0.72
CA SER A 183 -9.84 9.30 1.84
C SER A 183 -10.16 8.76 3.22
N GLN A 184 -10.94 7.69 3.31
CA GLN A 184 -11.33 7.11 4.59
C GLN A 184 -11.21 5.60 4.59
N ILE A 185 -10.83 5.04 5.75
CA ILE A 185 -11.04 3.64 6.11
C ILE A 185 -11.91 3.60 7.37
N ILE A 186 -13.03 2.90 7.26
CA ILE A 186 -13.99 2.73 8.35
C ILE A 186 -14.14 1.25 8.66
N ILE A 187 -14.19 0.91 9.93
CA ILE A 187 -14.62 -0.40 10.43
C ILE A 187 -16.10 -0.29 10.79
N THR A 188 -16.90 -1.23 10.32
CA THR A 188 -18.30 -1.42 10.70
C THR A 188 -18.41 -2.73 11.46
N ALA A 189 -18.77 -2.66 12.73
CA ALA A 189 -19.01 -3.82 13.59
C ALA A 189 -20.33 -4.52 13.20
N PRO A 190 -20.56 -5.79 13.62
CA PRO A 190 -21.79 -6.51 13.32
C PRO A 190 -23.10 -5.82 13.76
N ASP A 191 -23.02 -4.99 14.79
CA ASP A 191 -24.14 -4.20 15.31
C ASP A 191 -24.36 -2.87 14.55
N GLY A 192 -23.53 -2.59 13.54
CA GLY A 192 -23.56 -1.38 12.73
C GLY A 192 -22.75 -0.21 13.29
N GLN A 193 -22.05 -0.36 14.41
CA GLN A 193 -21.19 0.71 14.93
C GLN A 193 -20.00 0.96 14.00
N GLU A 194 -19.81 2.22 13.60
CA GLU A 194 -18.69 2.64 12.76
C GLU A 194 -17.53 3.23 13.58
N THR A 195 -16.29 2.83 13.26
CA THR A 195 -15.05 3.41 13.80
C THR A 195 -14.17 3.88 12.65
N MET A 196 -13.70 5.13 12.70
CA MET A 196 -12.80 5.70 11.70
C MET A 196 -11.34 5.38 12.04
N ILE A 197 -10.63 4.72 11.13
CA ILE A 197 -9.21 4.35 11.32
C ILE A 197 -8.29 5.36 10.64
N TYR A 198 -8.73 5.89 9.51
CA TYR A 198 -7.94 6.78 8.69
C TYR A 198 -8.84 7.79 8.00
N ASP A 199 -8.49 9.08 8.07
CA ASP A 199 -9.24 10.17 7.42
C ASP A 199 -8.29 11.24 6.88
N VAL A 200 -8.33 11.45 5.56
CA VAL A 200 -7.66 12.55 4.85
C VAL A 200 -8.63 13.38 4.00
N SER A 201 -9.94 13.28 4.25
CA SER A 201 -10.96 13.89 3.42
C SER A 201 -10.85 15.42 3.37
N LYS A 202 -10.44 16.07 4.47
CA LYS A 202 -10.20 17.53 4.47
C LYS A 202 -9.07 17.92 3.51
N ALA A 203 -7.94 17.22 3.57
CA ALA A 203 -6.80 17.48 2.71
C ALA A 203 -7.13 17.19 1.24
N GLN A 204 -7.81 16.06 0.98
CA GLN A 204 -8.27 15.69 -0.36
C GLN A 204 -9.21 16.76 -0.94
N LYS A 205 -10.26 17.17 -0.20
CA LYS A 205 -11.19 18.22 -0.61
C LYS A 205 -10.47 19.53 -0.94
N SER A 206 -9.57 19.97 -0.06
CA SER A 206 -8.84 21.22 -0.26
C SER A 206 -7.97 21.19 -1.52
N GLY A 207 -7.30 20.06 -1.78
CA GLY A 207 -6.50 19.86 -3.00
C GLY A 207 -7.37 19.93 -4.25
N THR A 208 -8.48 19.18 -4.27
CA THR A 208 -9.41 19.15 -5.41
C THR A 208 -10.04 20.51 -5.70
N VAL A 209 -10.45 21.27 -4.67
CA VAL A 209 -10.99 22.63 -4.86
C VAL A 209 -9.95 23.56 -5.49
N LEU A 210 -8.69 23.46 -5.06
CA LEU A 210 -7.60 24.26 -5.63
C LEU A 210 -7.36 23.91 -7.10
N GLU A 211 -7.30 22.61 -7.44
CA GLU A 211 -7.15 22.13 -8.81
C GLU A 211 -8.27 22.62 -9.73
N ILE A 212 -9.54 22.47 -9.31
CA ILE A 212 -10.69 22.97 -10.07
C ILE A 212 -10.59 24.48 -10.28
N THR A 213 -10.18 25.23 -9.24
CA THR A 213 -10.00 26.68 -9.34
C THR A 213 -8.96 27.05 -10.39
N PHE A 214 -7.81 26.38 -10.41
CA PHE A 214 -6.78 26.59 -11.42
C PHE A 214 -7.27 26.28 -12.83
N VAL A 215 -7.99 25.16 -13.01
CA VAL A 215 -8.56 24.77 -14.31
C VAL A 215 -9.56 25.82 -14.79
N MET A 216 -10.45 26.30 -13.92
CA MET A 216 -11.43 27.34 -14.27
C MET A 216 -10.76 28.66 -14.67
N LEU A 217 -9.72 29.08 -13.94
CA LEU A 217 -8.96 30.28 -14.28
C LEU A 217 -8.26 30.15 -15.64
N PHE A 218 -7.66 28.99 -15.91
CA PHE A 218 -7.00 28.72 -17.18
C PHE A 218 -7.99 28.74 -18.36
N VAL A 219 -9.13 28.04 -18.23
CA VAL A 219 -10.19 28.03 -19.24
C VAL A 219 -10.72 29.45 -19.46
N GLY A 220 -10.96 30.20 -18.39
CA GLY A 220 -11.42 31.59 -18.48
C GLY A 220 -10.43 32.48 -19.24
N ALA A 221 -9.12 32.35 -18.98
CA ALA A 221 -8.08 33.07 -19.69
C ALA A 221 -8.02 32.71 -21.19
N VAL A 222 -8.15 31.42 -21.53
CA VAL A 222 -8.19 30.95 -22.93
C VAL A 222 -9.40 31.51 -23.66
N VAL A 223 -10.60 31.40 -23.07
CA VAL A 223 -11.85 31.92 -23.67
C VAL A 223 -11.76 33.45 -23.86
N TYR A 224 -11.24 34.17 -22.86
CA TYR A 224 -11.02 35.61 -22.97
C TYR A 224 -10.03 35.95 -24.10
N GLY A 225 -8.92 35.22 -24.21
CA GLY A 225 -7.94 35.38 -25.29
C GLY A 225 -8.57 35.19 -26.68
N LEU A 226 -9.30 34.10 -26.87
CA LEU A 226 -9.99 33.80 -28.13
C LEU A 226 -11.02 34.87 -28.49
N THR A 227 -11.90 35.24 -27.55
CA THR A 227 -12.92 36.28 -27.79
C THR A 227 -12.30 37.64 -28.13
N ARG A 228 -11.18 37.99 -27.50
CA ARG A 228 -10.41 39.20 -27.83
C ARG A 228 -9.82 39.13 -29.24
N GLU A 229 -9.21 38.02 -29.64
CA GLU A 229 -8.66 37.84 -30.99
C GLU A 229 -9.76 37.88 -32.07
N PHE A 230 -10.88 37.19 -31.87
CA PHE A 230 -12.04 37.29 -32.76
C PHE A 230 -12.58 38.71 -32.87
N SER A 231 -12.63 39.45 -31.75
CA SER A 231 -13.07 40.84 -31.74
C SER A 231 -12.11 41.77 -32.49
N LYS A 232 -10.80 41.56 -32.37
CA LYS A 232 -9.79 42.30 -33.15
C LYS A 232 -9.90 41.99 -34.65
N ALA A 233 -9.98 40.72 -35.02
CA ALA A 233 -10.12 40.29 -36.41
C ALA A 233 -11.37 40.92 -37.07
N LYS A 234 -12.48 40.99 -36.35
CA LYS A 234 -13.71 41.65 -36.82
C LYS A 234 -13.57 43.16 -37.01
N LYS A 235 -12.73 43.83 -36.21
CA LYS A 235 -12.44 45.26 -36.37
C LYS A 235 -11.52 45.54 -37.56
N CYS A 236 -10.57 44.65 -37.87
CA CYS A 236 -9.66 44.80 -39.02
C CYS A 236 -10.31 44.44 -40.37
N ALA A 237 -11.42 43.70 -40.36
CA ALA A 237 -12.17 43.31 -41.57
C ALA A 237 -13.24 44.34 -42.00
N LYS A 238 -13.38 45.45 -41.26
CA LYS A 238 -14.22 46.60 -41.60
C LYS A 238 -13.34 47.76 -42.05
#